data_AF-H5XU76-F1
#
_entry.id   AF-H5XU76-F1
#
_cell.length_a   1.000
_cell.length_b   1.000
_cell.length_c   1.000
_cell.angle_alpha   90.00
_cell.angle_beta   90.00
_cell.angle_gamma   90.00
#
_symmetry.space_group_name_H-M   'P 1'
#
loop_
_entity.id
_entity.type
_entity.pdbx_description
1 polymer ?
#
loop_
_entity_poly.entity_id
_entity_poly.type
_entity_poly.pdbx_seq_one_letter_code
_entity_poly.pdbx_strand_id
1 'polypeptide(L)'
;MQVTRAEDNLTFIQNKSHTIVTDNKDGTGTVRRNIHAAADRVWLDEEFSGNYGMAYKYKLNFANQPGQEGFVLEKGKDEYGHYLLFLNSNAFMYLHNKEERPRIPCGRAELNLILAPEMIEGSDELVKGFKGSWPSFHEARIRIIEKSPKAMVLEFYGGFLSHRVVRLFIEEIISQSYDQNCLESFAELTGLEFRKAETHMEVLLFNDYKTKRLPEGFDDSVFNDPEFDINTIEHLWVIEEYQNHGIISCKNLKMIVSIDEEEKRQEEESFKKFLAECQKNPFSLASWNNSI
;
A
#
# COMPACT_ATOMS: atom_id res chain seq x y z
N MET A 1 -10.74 -12.07 23.86
CA MET A 1 -9.85 -10.99 24.28
C MET A 1 -10.61 -9.77 24.79
N GLN A 2 -10.06 -9.14 25.81
CA GLN A 2 -10.44 -7.83 26.33
C GLN A 2 -9.37 -6.82 25.94
N VAL A 3 -9.75 -5.76 25.22
CA VAL A 3 -8.87 -4.61 25.00
C VAL A 3 -8.85 -3.76 26.26
N THR A 4 -7.69 -3.66 26.90
CA THR A 4 -7.49 -2.95 28.16
C THR A 4 -7.01 -1.51 27.94
N ARG A 5 -6.34 -1.27 26.81
CA ARG A 5 -5.83 0.05 26.38
C ARG A 5 -5.63 0.04 24.87
N ALA A 6 -5.74 1.18 24.22
CA ALA A 6 -5.32 1.36 22.83
C ALA A 6 -4.83 2.79 22.60
N GLU A 7 -3.68 2.95 21.95
CA GLU A 7 -3.05 4.24 21.69
C GLU A 7 -2.31 4.24 20.35
N ASP A 8 -2.03 5.43 19.82
CA ASP A 8 -1.15 5.57 18.67
C ASP A 8 0.25 5.04 19.02
N ASN A 9 0.78 4.11 18.23
CA ASN A 9 2.07 3.51 18.52
C ASN A 9 3.25 4.49 18.35
N LEU A 10 3.02 5.66 17.74
CA LEU A 10 4.03 6.72 17.59
C LEU A 10 4.72 7.08 18.91
N THR A 11 4.00 7.05 20.04
CA THR A 11 4.54 7.39 21.37
C THR A 11 5.49 6.34 21.95
N PHE A 12 5.53 5.14 21.38
CA PHE A 12 6.34 3.99 21.85
C PHE A 12 7.52 3.68 20.94
N ILE A 13 7.60 4.35 19.79
CA ILE A 13 8.70 4.20 18.85
C ILE A 13 9.84 5.13 19.30
N GLN A 14 11.07 4.61 19.36
CA GLN A 14 12.23 5.46 19.67
C GLN A 14 12.40 6.54 18.59
N ASN A 15 12.73 7.78 18.97
CA ASN A 15 12.98 8.90 18.04
C ASN A 15 13.95 8.58 16.87
N LYS A 16 14.80 7.54 17.00
CA LYS A 16 15.73 7.06 15.96
C LYS A 16 15.15 6.04 14.98
N SER A 17 13.98 5.48 15.24
CA SER A 17 13.24 4.65 14.28
C SER A 17 12.35 5.50 13.35
N HIS A 18 12.29 6.81 13.62
CA HIS A 18 11.71 7.85 12.77
C HIS A 18 12.73 8.51 11.85
N THR A 19 13.95 7.99 11.74
CA THR A 19 14.97 8.61 10.89
C THR A 19 14.52 8.53 9.42
N ILE A 20 13.94 9.65 8.98
CA ILE A 20 14.18 10.27 7.69
C ILE A 20 15.71 10.23 7.51
N VAL A 21 16.19 9.27 6.73
CA VAL A 21 17.56 9.38 6.22
C VAL A 21 17.45 10.26 5.00
N THR A 22 17.78 11.54 5.18
CA THR A 22 18.29 12.37 4.11
C THR A 22 19.60 11.75 3.64
N ASP A 23 19.60 11.19 2.43
CA ASP A 23 20.71 11.32 1.46
C ASP A 23 20.36 10.62 0.14
N ASN A 24 19.26 11.03 -0.51
CA ASN A 24 19.27 10.93 -1.97
C ASN A 24 20.03 12.15 -2.49
N LYS A 25 20.95 11.93 -3.42
CA LYS A 25 21.83 12.96 -3.97
C LYS A 25 21.11 14.05 -4.79
N ASP A 26 19.81 13.92 -5.00
CA ASP A 26 18.95 14.82 -5.78
C ASP A 26 18.02 15.69 -4.91
N GLY A 27 18.15 15.62 -3.58
CA GLY A 27 17.30 16.38 -2.66
C GLY A 27 15.89 15.80 -2.47
N THR A 28 15.55 14.66 -3.09
CA THR A 28 14.31 13.96 -2.80
C THR A 28 14.44 13.15 -1.51
N GLY A 29 13.38 13.13 -0.69
CA GLY A 29 13.33 12.28 0.50
C GLY A 29 12.71 10.92 0.16
N THR A 30 13.43 9.83 0.39
CA THR A 30 12.78 8.51 0.38
C THR A 30 12.11 8.28 1.73
N VAL A 31 10.78 8.41 1.79
CA VAL A 31 10.01 8.05 2.97
C VAL A 31 9.92 6.54 3.06
N ARG A 32 10.78 5.89 3.86
CA ARG A 32 10.41 4.60 4.44
C ARG A 32 9.32 4.88 5.46
N ARG A 33 8.06 4.82 5.02
CA ARG A 33 6.90 4.91 5.92
C ARG A 33 7.12 3.90 7.03
N ASN A 34 7.36 4.36 8.26
CA ASN A 34 7.44 3.46 9.39
C ASN A 34 6.02 2.96 9.62
N ILE A 35 5.69 1.83 9.00
CA ILE A 35 4.36 1.23 9.01
C ILE A 35 3.88 0.98 10.44
N HIS A 36 4.80 0.76 11.38
CA HIS A 36 4.51 0.66 12.81
C HIS A 36 4.10 2.00 13.44
N ALA A 37 4.54 3.14 12.90
CA ALA A 37 4.14 4.47 13.37
C ALA A 37 2.73 4.85 12.88
N ALA A 38 2.23 4.22 11.83
CA ALA A 38 0.85 4.39 11.37
C ALA A 38 -0.12 3.38 11.99
N ALA A 39 0.36 2.53 12.91
CA ALA A 39 -0.42 1.51 13.60
C ALA A 39 -0.80 1.96 15.00
N ASP A 40 -1.87 1.37 15.53
CA ASP A 40 -2.27 1.53 16.92
C ASP A 40 -1.70 0.39 17.75
N ARG A 41 -1.12 0.72 18.89
CA ARG A 41 -0.75 -0.26 19.91
C ARG A 41 -1.99 -0.57 20.74
N VAL A 42 -2.42 -1.83 20.70
CA VAL A 42 -3.63 -2.31 21.39
C VAL A 42 -3.20 -3.32 22.44
N TRP A 43 -3.45 -3.03 23.72
CA TRP A 43 -3.16 -3.94 24.82
C TRP A 43 -4.35 -4.83 25.11
N LEU A 44 -4.02 -6.09 25.39
CA LEU A 44 -4.93 -7.19 25.61
C LEU A 44 -4.70 -7.79 27.01
N ASP A 45 -5.77 -8.34 27.57
CA ASP A 45 -5.73 -9.13 28.82
C ASP A 45 -4.98 -10.46 28.66
N GLU A 46 -4.87 -10.97 27.44
CA GLU A 46 -4.23 -12.23 27.09
C GLU A 46 -3.31 -12.08 25.86
N GLU A 47 -2.38 -13.01 25.67
CA GLU A 47 -1.54 -13.03 24.48
C GLU A 47 -2.38 -13.30 23.22
N PHE A 48 -2.19 -12.49 22.18
CA PHE A 48 -2.77 -12.77 20.88
C PHE A 48 -2.18 -14.05 20.27
N SER A 49 -3.04 -15.06 20.06
CA SER A 49 -2.66 -16.38 19.56
C SER A 49 -2.68 -16.52 18.03
N GLY A 50 -3.20 -15.53 17.30
CA GLY A 50 -3.26 -15.57 15.84
C GLY A 50 -1.92 -15.26 15.16
N ASN A 51 -1.91 -15.46 13.85
CA ASN A 51 -0.77 -15.11 12.99
C ASN A 51 -0.65 -13.58 12.84
N TYR A 52 0.56 -13.08 12.60
CA TYR A 52 0.83 -11.67 12.41
C TYR A 52 1.73 -11.45 11.18
N GLY A 53 1.79 -10.22 10.71
CA GLY A 53 2.41 -9.81 9.45
C GLY A 53 1.37 -9.35 8.43
N MET A 54 1.84 -8.64 7.39
CA MET A 54 1.00 -8.10 6.31
C MET A 54 0.30 -9.18 5.46
N ALA A 55 0.62 -10.45 5.67
CA ALA A 55 -0.09 -11.58 5.09
C ALA A 55 -1.48 -11.79 5.71
N TYR A 56 -1.74 -11.35 6.95
CA TYR A 56 -2.99 -11.70 7.64
C TYR A 56 -3.85 -10.46 7.88
N LYS A 57 -5.00 -10.37 7.19
CA LYS A 57 -5.98 -9.30 7.38
C LYS A 57 -7.06 -9.76 8.37
N TYR A 58 -7.31 -8.94 9.37
CA TYR A 58 -8.26 -9.19 10.44
C TYR A 58 -9.35 -8.13 10.47
N LYS A 59 -10.51 -8.49 11.04
CA LYS A 59 -11.58 -7.58 11.42
C LYS A 59 -11.74 -7.57 12.93
N LEU A 60 -11.52 -6.41 13.53
CA LEU A 60 -11.66 -6.14 14.96
C LEU A 60 -13.07 -5.62 15.23
N ASN A 61 -13.89 -6.39 15.94
CA ASN A 61 -15.29 -6.08 16.24
C ASN A 61 -15.47 -5.74 17.73
N PHE A 62 -16.37 -4.80 18.01
CA PHE A 62 -16.87 -4.46 19.36
C PHE A 62 -18.39 -4.49 19.38
N ALA A 63 -18.99 -4.77 20.54
CA ALA A 63 -20.42 -5.07 20.69
C ALA A 63 -21.40 -4.00 20.15
N ASN A 64 -20.97 -2.75 19.96
CA ASN A 64 -21.81 -1.65 19.47
C ASN A 64 -21.06 -0.69 18.52
N GLN A 65 -20.03 -1.17 17.81
CA GLN A 65 -19.30 -0.34 16.85
C GLN A 65 -19.10 -1.06 15.52
N PRO A 66 -19.02 -0.32 14.40
CA PRO A 66 -18.57 -0.87 13.14
C PRO A 66 -17.19 -1.53 13.32
N GLY A 67 -17.06 -2.76 12.81
CA GLY A 67 -15.79 -3.48 12.87
C GLY A 67 -14.71 -2.77 12.05
N GLN A 68 -13.49 -2.75 12.58
CA GLN A 68 -12.33 -2.15 11.92
C GLN A 68 -11.49 -3.23 11.25
N GLU A 69 -11.21 -3.11 9.95
CA GLU A 69 -10.36 -4.04 9.22
C GLU A 69 -8.90 -3.58 9.25
N GLY A 70 -7.96 -4.49 9.43
CA GLY A 70 -6.54 -4.15 9.52
C GLY A 70 -5.63 -5.35 9.63
N PHE A 71 -4.34 -5.08 9.83
CA PHE A 71 -3.29 -6.08 9.92
C PHE A 71 -2.71 -6.06 11.33
N VAL A 72 -2.40 -7.24 11.88
CA VAL A 72 -1.58 -7.33 13.08
C VAL A 72 -0.13 -7.38 12.63
N LEU A 73 0.62 -6.28 12.77
CA LEU A 73 2.00 -6.18 12.29
C LEU A 73 2.99 -6.90 13.22
N GLU A 74 2.74 -6.78 14.52
CA GLU A 74 3.59 -7.26 15.59
C GLU A 74 2.71 -7.62 16.78
N LYS A 75 3.21 -8.52 17.63
CA LYS A 75 2.69 -8.76 18.97
C LYS A 75 3.84 -8.84 19.95
N GLY A 76 3.60 -8.43 21.19
CA GLY A 76 4.62 -8.41 22.21
C GLY A 76 4.07 -8.26 23.62
N LYS A 77 4.96 -7.95 24.55
CA LYS A 77 4.62 -7.66 25.94
C LYS A 77 5.46 -6.49 26.43
N ASP A 78 4.84 -5.51 27.06
CA ASP A 78 5.50 -4.38 27.72
C ASP A 78 4.96 -4.19 29.15
N GLU A 79 5.30 -3.06 29.78
CA GLU A 79 4.88 -2.73 31.15
C GLU A 79 3.36 -2.64 31.35
N TYR A 80 2.58 -2.45 30.28
CA TYR A 80 1.12 -2.39 30.33
C TYR A 80 0.44 -3.73 29.98
N GLY A 81 1.22 -4.76 29.63
CA GLY A 81 0.71 -6.11 29.37
C GLY A 81 1.02 -6.62 27.96
N HIS A 82 0.21 -7.58 27.50
CA HIS A 82 0.32 -8.11 26.15
C HIS A 82 -0.21 -7.07 25.17
N TYR A 83 0.47 -6.85 24.05
CA TYR A 83 0.03 -5.91 23.01
C TYR A 83 0.08 -6.54 21.62
N LEU A 84 -0.70 -5.95 20.73
CA LEU A 84 -0.53 -6.08 19.29
C LEU A 84 -0.41 -4.69 18.64
N LEU A 85 0.27 -4.63 17.50
CA LEU A 85 0.29 -3.44 16.64
C LEU A 85 -0.72 -3.65 15.52
N PHE A 86 -1.85 -2.95 15.61
CA PHE A 86 -2.93 -3.03 14.64
C PHE A 86 -2.83 -1.88 13.64
N LEU A 87 -2.54 -2.21 12.39
CA LEU A 87 -2.59 -1.26 11.29
C LEU A 87 -3.97 -1.29 10.65
N ASN A 88 -4.77 -0.24 10.86
CA ASN A 88 -6.03 -0.08 10.15
C ASN A 88 -5.78 -0.07 8.63
N SER A 89 -6.58 -0.79 7.85
CA SER A 89 -6.41 -0.91 6.39
C SER A 89 -6.45 0.46 5.69
N ASN A 90 -7.26 1.39 6.24
CA ASN A 90 -7.39 2.74 5.75
C ASN A 90 -6.43 3.73 6.42
N ALA A 91 -5.46 3.27 7.23
CA ALA A 91 -4.54 4.15 7.97
C ALA A 91 -3.83 5.18 7.06
N PHE A 92 -3.42 4.75 5.87
CA PHE A 92 -2.79 5.66 4.91
C PHE A 92 -3.76 6.66 4.29
N MET A 93 -5.03 6.28 4.11
CA MET A 93 -6.08 7.18 3.61
C MET A 93 -6.37 8.28 4.63
N TYR A 94 -6.52 7.93 5.90
CA TYR A 94 -6.71 8.92 6.96
C TYR A 94 -5.53 9.89 7.05
N LEU A 95 -4.29 9.37 7.00
CA LEU A 95 -3.08 10.20 7.00
C LEU A 95 -3.04 11.16 5.80
N HIS A 96 -3.35 10.66 4.61
CA HIS A 96 -3.35 11.44 3.38
C HIS A 96 -4.43 12.53 3.38
N ASN A 97 -5.62 12.20 3.88
CA ASN A 97 -6.75 13.14 3.98
C ASN A 97 -6.65 14.08 5.19
N LYS A 98 -5.60 13.94 6.02
CA LYS A 98 -5.44 14.67 7.30
C LYS A 98 -6.64 14.46 8.24
N GLU A 99 -7.26 13.28 8.16
CA GLU A 99 -8.36 12.87 9.01
C GLU A 99 -7.83 12.11 10.24
N GLU A 100 -8.53 12.23 11.36
CA GLU A 100 -8.23 11.39 12.52
C GLU A 100 -8.61 9.92 12.22
N ARG A 101 -7.67 9.01 12.48
CA ARG A 101 -7.94 7.57 12.41
C ARG A 101 -9.00 7.20 13.46
N PRO A 102 -9.95 6.29 13.15
CA PRO A 102 -10.91 5.81 14.12
C PRO A 102 -10.21 5.22 15.35
N ARG A 103 -10.53 5.72 16.53
CA ARG A 103 -9.94 5.21 17.78
C ARG A 103 -10.44 3.81 18.04
N ILE A 104 -9.53 2.92 18.47
CA ILE A 104 -9.89 1.58 18.95
C ILE A 104 -10.39 1.71 20.39
N PRO A 105 -11.65 1.36 20.70
CA PRO A 105 -12.17 1.46 22.06
C PRO A 105 -11.58 0.36 22.97
N CYS A 106 -11.64 0.60 24.27
CA CYS A 106 -11.43 -0.44 25.28
C CYS A 106 -12.72 -1.24 25.48
N GLY A 107 -12.59 -2.52 25.83
CA GLY A 107 -13.75 -3.39 26.00
C GLY A 107 -13.54 -4.80 25.45
N ARG A 108 -14.59 -5.62 25.53
CA ARG A 108 -14.61 -6.94 24.91
C ARG A 108 -14.54 -6.79 23.39
N ALA A 109 -13.57 -7.45 22.79
CA ALA A 109 -13.34 -7.40 21.36
C ALA A 109 -13.24 -8.81 20.76
N GLU A 110 -13.60 -8.91 19.49
CA GLU A 110 -13.40 -10.11 18.68
C GLU A 110 -12.52 -9.75 17.49
N LEU A 111 -11.40 -10.46 17.33
CA LEU A 111 -10.52 -10.28 16.18
C LEU A 111 -10.64 -11.51 15.30
N ASN A 112 -11.27 -11.34 14.15
CA ASN A 112 -11.56 -12.43 13.23
C ASN A 112 -10.67 -12.33 11.99
N LEU A 113 -10.00 -13.41 11.61
CA LEU A 113 -9.24 -13.45 10.35
C LEU A 113 -10.23 -13.37 9.18
N ILE A 114 -10.07 -12.37 8.32
CA ILE A 114 -10.92 -12.17 7.13
C ILE A 114 -10.18 -12.42 5.82
N LEU A 115 -8.85 -12.46 5.84
CA LEU A 115 -8.07 -12.87 4.67
C LEU A 115 -6.70 -13.38 5.10
N ALA A 116 -6.30 -14.52 4.54
CA ALA A 116 -4.93 -14.99 4.57
C ALA A 116 -4.55 -15.53 3.18
N PRO A 117 -3.29 -15.40 2.73
CA PRO A 117 -2.81 -15.90 1.45
C PRO A 117 -3.28 -17.31 1.17
N GLU A 118 -3.21 -18.20 2.16
CA GLU A 118 -3.54 -19.61 2.02
C GLU A 118 -5.02 -19.86 1.63
N MET A 119 -5.87 -18.82 1.71
CA MET A 119 -7.26 -18.84 1.22
C MET A 119 -7.39 -18.57 -0.29
N ILE A 120 -6.32 -18.10 -0.95
CA ILE A 120 -6.24 -17.82 -2.38
C ILE A 120 -5.29 -18.85 -3.00
N GLU A 121 -5.76 -19.64 -3.96
CA GLU A 121 -4.90 -20.66 -4.60
C GLU A 121 -3.73 -19.98 -5.33
N GLY A 122 -2.51 -20.47 -5.13
CA GLY A 122 -1.30 -19.95 -5.81
C GLY A 122 -0.74 -18.64 -5.24
N SER A 123 -1.26 -18.18 -4.10
CA SER A 123 -0.73 -17.01 -3.39
C SER A 123 0.59 -17.27 -2.67
N ASP A 124 0.92 -18.53 -2.35
CA ASP A 124 2.17 -18.89 -1.69
C ASP A 124 3.37 -18.55 -2.58
N GLU A 125 3.24 -18.74 -3.90
CA GLU A 125 4.24 -18.32 -4.88
C GLU A 125 4.40 -16.80 -4.90
N LEU A 126 3.32 -16.04 -4.69
CA LEU A 126 3.35 -14.58 -4.60
C LEU A 126 4.13 -14.15 -3.35
N VAL A 127 3.80 -14.71 -2.18
CA VAL A 127 4.51 -14.42 -0.93
C VAL A 127 5.99 -14.78 -1.10
N LYS A 128 6.34 -15.96 -1.63
CA LYS A 128 7.75 -16.34 -1.87
C LYS A 128 8.44 -15.43 -2.90
N GLY A 129 7.76 -15.12 -4.00
CA GLY A 129 8.26 -14.29 -5.10
C GLY A 129 8.48 -12.83 -4.71
N PHE A 130 7.67 -12.30 -3.79
CA PHE A 130 7.77 -10.95 -3.22
C PHE A 130 8.47 -10.93 -1.85
N LYS A 131 9.39 -11.87 -1.58
CA LYS A 131 10.19 -11.92 -0.33
C LYS A 131 9.36 -11.90 0.97
N GLY A 132 8.25 -12.61 0.98
CA GLY A 132 7.32 -12.70 2.10
C GLY A 132 6.23 -11.63 2.13
N SER A 133 6.12 -10.78 1.10
CA SER A 133 5.25 -9.60 1.09
C SER A 133 3.99 -9.83 0.24
N TRP A 134 2.88 -9.20 0.62
CA TRP A 134 1.79 -8.97 -0.32
C TRP A 134 2.19 -7.85 -1.30
N PRO A 135 1.95 -7.99 -2.61
CA PRO A 135 2.34 -6.97 -3.58
C PRO A 135 1.56 -5.68 -3.39
N SER A 136 2.27 -4.55 -3.47
CA SER A 136 1.65 -3.25 -3.70
C SER A 136 1.33 -3.13 -5.19
N PHE A 137 0.08 -2.82 -5.52
CA PHE A 137 -0.37 -2.61 -6.90
C PHE A 137 -0.35 -1.13 -7.30
N HIS A 138 0.38 -0.29 -6.57
CA HIS A 138 0.47 1.13 -6.90
C HIS A 138 1.08 1.33 -8.29
N GLU A 139 0.38 2.10 -9.12
CA GLU A 139 0.70 2.36 -10.54
C GLU A 139 0.76 1.09 -11.41
N ALA A 140 0.26 -0.03 -10.90
CA ALA A 140 0.17 -1.25 -11.70
C ALA A 140 -0.90 -1.07 -12.76
N ARG A 141 -0.58 -1.43 -14.00
CA ARG A 141 -1.53 -1.44 -15.10
C ARG A 141 -2.33 -2.72 -15.06
N ILE A 142 -3.58 -2.64 -15.45
CA ILE A 142 -4.48 -3.79 -15.59
C ILE A 142 -4.68 -4.12 -17.07
N ARG A 143 -4.70 -5.41 -17.38
CA ARG A 143 -5.06 -5.94 -18.69
C ARG A 143 -6.07 -7.07 -18.50
N ILE A 144 -7.17 -6.99 -19.23
CA ILE A 144 -8.17 -8.06 -19.29
C ILE A 144 -7.70 -9.08 -20.33
N ILE A 145 -7.30 -10.26 -19.88
CA ILE A 145 -6.85 -11.35 -20.77
C ILE A 145 -8.06 -12.14 -21.29
N GLU A 146 -8.97 -12.46 -20.39
CA GLU A 146 -10.21 -13.16 -20.70
C GLU A 146 -11.36 -12.60 -19.85
N LYS A 147 -12.55 -12.48 -20.43
CA LYS A 147 -13.73 -12.00 -19.72
C LYS A 147 -14.97 -12.71 -20.23
N SER A 148 -15.72 -13.29 -19.30
CA SER A 148 -17.03 -13.87 -19.50
C SER A 148 -17.95 -13.49 -18.33
N PRO A 149 -19.26 -13.78 -18.40
CA PRO A 149 -20.16 -13.54 -17.29
C PRO A 149 -19.83 -14.32 -16.00
N LYS A 150 -19.09 -15.44 -16.11
CA LYS A 150 -18.80 -16.34 -14.98
C LYS A 150 -17.34 -16.40 -14.59
N ALA A 151 -16.43 -15.93 -15.43
CA ALA A 151 -15.00 -16.02 -15.20
C ALA A 151 -14.27 -14.86 -15.87
N MET A 152 -13.13 -14.48 -15.29
CA MET A 152 -12.30 -13.40 -15.78
C MET A 152 -10.84 -13.69 -15.43
N VAL A 153 -9.95 -13.36 -16.36
CA VAL A 153 -8.50 -13.37 -16.13
C VAL A 153 -7.98 -11.96 -16.24
N LEU A 154 -7.47 -11.44 -15.12
CA LEU A 154 -6.86 -10.12 -15.02
C LEU A 154 -5.36 -10.26 -14.88
N GLU A 155 -4.63 -9.53 -15.70
CA GLU A 155 -3.19 -9.43 -15.65
C GLU A 155 -2.79 -8.04 -15.16
N PHE A 156 -1.88 -8.00 -14.19
CA PHE A 156 -1.33 -6.79 -13.61
C PHE A 156 0.18 -6.75 -13.86
N TYR A 157 0.69 -5.59 -14.26
CA TYR A 157 2.09 -5.42 -14.66
C TYR A 157 2.53 -3.95 -14.51
N GLY A 158 3.85 -3.74 -14.43
CA GLY A 158 4.45 -2.41 -14.27
C GLY A 158 4.22 -1.79 -12.89
N GLY A 159 4.54 -0.50 -12.76
CA GLY A 159 4.47 0.22 -11.49
C GLY A 159 5.29 -0.47 -10.39
N PHE A 160 4.71 -0.60 -9.19
CA PHE A 160 5.37 -1.24 -8.06
C PHE A 160 5.50 -2.77 -8.17
N LEU A 161 4.94 -3.37 -9.22
CA LEU A 161 5.21 -4.77 -9.54
C LEU A 161 6.58 -4.94 -10.23
N SER A 162 7.17 -3.86 -10.76
CA SER A 162 8.46 -3.90 -11.48
C SER A 162 8.38 -4.97 -12.59
N HIS A 163 9.40 -5.80 -12.77
CA HIS A 163 9.42 -6.89 -13.75
C HIS A 163 8.51 -8.09 -13.44
N ARG A 164 7.62 -7.99 -12.46
CA ARG A 164 6.71 -9.08 -12.09
C ARG A 164 5.35 -8.87 -12.73
N VAL A 165 4.76 -9.97 -13.19
CA VAL A 165 3.42 -10.01 -13.75
C VAL A 165 2.56 -10.88 -12.86
N VAL A 166 1.44 -10.34 -12.38
CA VAL A 166 0.49 -11.06 -11.54
C VAL A 166 -0.77 -11.33 -12.35
N ARG A 167 -1.19 -12.60 -12.44
CA ARG A 167 -2.45 -12.99 -13.06
C ARG A 167 -3.44 -13.48 -12.00
N LEU A 168 -4.61 -12.85 -11.97
CA LEU A 168 -5.76 -13.29 -11.21
C LEU A 168 -6.72 -14.05 -12.11
N PHE A 169 -7.02 -15.27 -11.73
CA PHE A 169 -8.07 -16.11 -12.30
C PHE A 169 -9.26 -16.03 -11.35
N ILE A 170 -10.28 -15.31 -11.78
CA ILE A 170 -11.52 -15.08 -11.03
C ILE A 170 -12.58 -15.99 -11.63
N GLU A 171 -13.06 -16.95 -10.85
CA GLU A 171 -13.98 -17.98 -11.31
C GLU A 171 -15.27 -17.99 -10.49
N GLU A 172 -16.36 -18.43 -11.12
CA GLU A 172 -17.70 -18.42 -10.54
C GLU A 172 -18.10 -17.03 -10.02
N ILE A 173 -17.98 -16.03 -10.90
CA ILE A 173 -18.37 -14.65 -10.61
C ILE A 173 -19.86 -14.59 -10.23
N ILE A 174 -20.14 -14.01 -9.07
CA ILE A 174 -21.47 -13.80 -8.50
C ILE A 174 -22.00 -12.42 -8.93
N SER A 175 -21.17 -11.39 -8.79
CA SER A 175 -21.53 -10.01 -9.09
C SER A 175 -20.31 -9.16 -9.42
N GLN A 176 -20.54 -8.07 -10.15
CA GLN A 176 -19.55 -7.05 -10.47
C GLN A 176 -20.19 -5.68 -10.29
N SER A 177 -19.48 -4.74 -9.70
CA SER A 177 -19.91 -3.35 -9.52
C SER A 177 -18.72 -2.42 -9.75
N TYR A 178 -18.93 -1.34 -10.50
CA TYR A 178 -17.89 -0.38 -10.86
C TYR A 178 -18.48 1.03 -10.85
N ASP A 179 -17.75 2.01 -10.34
CA ASP A 179 -18.21 3.42 -10.32
C ASP A 179 -18.44 3.95 -11.74
N GLN A 180 -17.50 3.67 -12.65
CA GLN A 180 -17.59 4.09 -14.05
C GLN A 180 -18.26 3.03 -14.94
N ASN A 181 -19.10 2.16 -14.36
CA ASN A 181 -19.90 1.11 -15.01
C ASN A 181 -19.14 0.02 -15.79
N CYS A 182 -17.83 0.11 -15.97
CA CYS A 182 -17.03 -0.92 -16.62
C CYS A 182 -15.61 -1.04 -16.06
N LEU A 183 -15.06 -2.26 -16.10
CA LEU A 183 -13.69 -2.55 -15.68
C LEU A 183 -12.66 -1.95 -16.64
N GLU A 184 -13.03 -1.78 -17.90
CA GLU A 184 -12.22 -1.20 -18.96
C GLU A 184 -11.86 0.28 -18.69
N SER A 185 -12.56 0.94 -17.76
CA SER A 185 -12.25 2.30 -17.31
C SER A 185 -11.01 2.39 -16.40
N PHE A 186 -10.51 1.25 -15.90
CA PHE A 186 -9.31 1.20 -15.07
C PHE A 186 -8.07 1.22 -15.97
N ALA A 187 -7.37 2.36 -16.01
CA ALA A 187 -6.10 2.48 -16.73
C ALA A 187 -4.92 2.02 -15.88
N GLU A 188 -4.87 2.47 -14.63
CA GLU A 188 -3.86 2.15 -13.63
C GLU A 188 -4.57 1.93 -12.29
N LEU A 189 -3.96 1.11 -11.44
CA LEU A 189 -4.45 0.85 -10.09
C LEU A 189 -3.58 1.58 -9.09
N THR A 190 -4.22 2.15 -8.08
CA THR A 190 -3.54 2.54 -6.85
C THR A 190 -3.57 1.46 -5.80
N GLY A 191 -4.53 0.53 -5.90
CA GLY A 191 -4.68 -0.57 -4.95
C GLY A 191 -5.47 -1.74 -5.49
N LEU A 192 -5.16 -2.91 -4.93
CA LEU A 192 -5.90 -4.16 -5.12
C LEU A 192 -6.02 -4.82 -3.75
N GLU A 193 -7.25 -5.05 -3.32
CA GLU A 193 -7.53 -5.72 -2.05
C GLU A 193 -8.37 -6.97 -2.27
N PHE A 194 -8.25 -7.90 -1.32
CA PHE A 194 -9.07 -9.09 -1.27
C PHE A 194 -9.81 -9.13 0.06
N ARG A 195 -11.08 -9.53 0.02
CA ARG A 195 -11.86 -9.79 1.23
C ARG A 195 -12.53 -11.15 1.11
N LYS A 196 -12.58 -11.90 2.21
CA LYS A 196 -13.46 -13.06 2.31
C LYS A 196 -14.78 -12.67 2.97
N ALA A 197 -15.88 -12.94 2.28
CA ALA A 197 -17.21 -13.04 2.88
C ALA A 197 -17.50 -14.50 3.27
N GLU A 198 -18.58 -14.76 4.00
CA GLU A 198 -18.89 -16.12 4.50
C GLU A 198 -18.93 -17.18 3.39
N THR A 199 -19.35 -16.82 2.18
CA THR A 199 -19.61 -17.75 1.08
C THR A 199 -18.82 -17.47 -0.19
N HIS A 200 -18.03 -16.41 -0.22
CA HIS A 200 -17.36 -15.92 -1.43
C HIS A 200 -16.18 -15.01 -1.11
N MET A 201 -15.42 -14.68 -2.13
CA MET A 201 -14.31 -13.74 -2.11
C MET A 201 -14.70 -12.48 -2.88
N GLU A 202 -14.25 -11.33 -2.41
CA GLU A 202 -14.35 -10.05 -3.10
C GLU A 202 -12.95 -9.60 -3.52
N VAL A 203 -12.82 -9.18 -4.79
CA VAL A 203 -11.66 -8.48 -5.32
C VAL A 203 -12.04 -7.02 -5.44
N LEU A 204 -11.35 -6.16 -4.71
CA LEU A 204 -11.58 -4.72 -4.70
C LEU A 204 -10.47 -4.02 -5.47
N LEU A 205 -10.86 -3.20 -6.44
CA LEU A 205 -9.99 -2.46 -7.35
C LEU A 205 -10.09 -0.97 -7.02
N PHE A 206 -8.95 -0.31 -6.90
CA PHE A 206 -8.86 1.11 -6.60
C PHE A 206 -8.00 1.82 -7.64
N ASN A 207 -8.51 2.92 -8.19
CA ASN A 207 -7.83 3.82 -9.10
C ASN A 207 -8.07 5.26 -8.62
N ASP A 208 -7.34 5.60 -7.55
CA ASP A 208 -7.48 6.86 -6.81
C ASP A 208 -6.23 7.71 -6.97
N TYR A 209 -6.30 8.77 -7.77
CA TYR A 209 -5.16 9.64 -8.02
C TYR A 209 -5.48 11.09 -7.67
N LYS A 210 -4.48 11.77 -7.10
CA LYS A 210 -4.49 13.23 -6.95
C LYS A 210 -3.44 13.79 -7.89
N THR A 211 -3.89 14.53 -8.89
CA THR A 211 -2.98 15.27 -9.77
C THR A 211 -2.91 16.70 -9.30
N LYS A 212 -1.70 17.26 -9.32
CA LYS A 212 -1.48 18.68 -9.10
C LYS A 212 -1.17 19.29 -10.45
N ARG A 213 -1.93 20.31 -10.84
CA ARG A 213 -1.63 21.10 -12.02
C ARG A 213 -1.62 22.57 -11.69
N LEU A 214 -0.84 23.33 -12.45
CA LEU A 214 -0.94 24.78 -12.41
C LEU A 214 -2.25 25.23 -13.05
N PRO A 215 -2.77 26.41 -12.66
CA PRO A 215 -3.93 26.99 -13.30
C PRO A 215 -3.70 27.10 -14.81
N GLU A 216 -4.76 26.90 -15.58
CA GLU A 216 -4.70 27.04 -17.04
C GLU A 216 -4.24 28.47 -17.40
N GLY A 217 -3.22 28.57 -18.26
CA GLY A 217 -2.61 29.86 -18.63
C GLY A 217 -1.55 30.40 -17.67
N PHE A 218 -1.12 29.61 -16.67
CA PHE A 218 0.05 29.95 -15.86
C PHE A 218 1.33 29.97 -16.72
N ASP A 219 2.14 31.02 -16.58
CA ASP A 219 3.41 31.17 -17.29
C ASP A 219 4.47 30.28 -16.63
N ASP A 220 4.78 29.16 -17.28
CA ASP A 220 5.78 28.19 -16.80
C ASP A 220 7.22 28.67 -17.01
N SER A 221 7.45 29.80 -17.67
CA SER A 221 8.80 30.35 -17.84
C SER A 221 9.46 30.75 -16.51
N VAL A 222 8.66 30.99 -15.46
CA VAL A 222 9.13 31.28 -14.10
C VAL A 222 9.97 30.14 -13.50
N PHE A 223 9.78 28.89 -13.94
CA PHE A 223 10.59 27.76 -13.49
C PHE A 223 12.02 27.78 -14.00
N ASN A 224 12.31 28.59 -15.03
CA ASN A 224 13.66 28.75 -15.57
C ASN A 224 14.48 29.80 -14.81
N ASP A 225 13.86 30.53 -13.88
CA ASP A 225 14.56 31.48 -13.03
C ASP A 225 15.34 30.72 -11.93
N PRO A 226 16.68 30.83 -11.87
CA PRO A 226 17.49 30.14 -10.89
C PRO A 226 17.26 30.59 -9.44
N GLU A 227 16.57 31.73 -9.21
CA GLU A 227 16.14 32.19 -7.88
C GLU A 227 14.72 31.73 -7.52
N PHE A 228 14.03 31.00 -8.42
CA PHE A 228 12.66 30.56 -8.22
C PHE A 228 12.54 29.49 -7.13
N ASP A 229 11.82 29.82 -6.06
CA ASP A 229 11.42 28.86 -5.02
C ASP A 229 10.04 28.28 -5.33
N ILE A 230 9.98 26.95 -5.50
CA ILE A 230 8.75 26.20 -5.77
C ILE A 230 7.71 26.36 -4.64
N ASN A 231 8.14 26.62 -3.40
CA ASN A 231 7.25 26.87 -2.28
C ASN A 231 6.41 28.14 -2.46
N THR A 232 6.88 29.08 -3.30
CA THR A 232 6.21 30.35 -3.57
C THR A 232 4.88 30.16 -4.32
N ILE A 233 4.74 29.07 -5.08
CA ILE A 233 3.55 28.78 -5.90
C ILE A 233 2.75 27.58 -5.40
N GLU A 234 3.13 26.96 -4.27
CA GLU A 234 2.43 25.81 -3.70
C GLU A 234 0.93 26.08 -3.48
N HIS A 235 0.57 27.34 -3.19
CA HIS A 235 -0.80 27.78 -3.00
C HIS A 235 -1.59 27.95 -4.32
N LEU A 236 -0.92 27.94 -5.48
CA LEU A 236 -1.53 28.09 -6.79
C LEU A 236 -1.89 26.75 -7.45
N TRP A 237 -1.39 25.62 -6.93
CA TRP A 237 -1.70 24.32 -7.49
C TRP A 237 -3.19 24.01 -7.36
N VAL A 238 -3.81 23.71 -8.49
CA VAL A 238 -5.11 23.08 -8.54
C VAL A 238 -4.90 21.60 -8.30
N ILE A 239 -5.52 21.08 -7.24
CA ILE A 239 -5.55 19.65 -6.94
C ILE A 239 -6.81 19.09 -7.59
N GLU A 240 -6.64 18.18 -8.53
CA GLU A 240 -7.74 17.40 -9.09
C GLU A 240 -7.70 16.00 -8.47
N GLU A 241 -8.83 15.56 -7.96
CA GLU A 241 -9.00 14.24 -7.38
C GLU A 241 -9.81 13.37 -8.35
N TYR A 242 -9.26 12.22 -8.70
CA TYR A 242 -9.92 11.20 -9.49
C TYR A 242 -10.11 9.96 -8.62
N GLN A 243 -11.32 9.40 -8.63
CA GLN A 243 -11.67 8.17 -7.93
C GLN A 243 -12.44 7.26 -8.87
N ASN A 244 -12.07 5.99 -8.88
CA ASN A 244 -12.77 4.94 -9.60
C ASN A 244 -12.55 3.60 -8.87
N HIS A 245 -13.63 3.04 -8.34
CA HIS A 245 -13.63 1.80 -7.57
C HIS A 245 -14.40 0.68 -8.26
N GLY A 246 -13.94 -0.55 -8.02
CA GLY A 246 -14.51 -1.76 -8.59
C GLY A 246 -14.54 -2.88 -7.57
N ILE A 247 -15.61 -3.68 -7.59
CA ILE A 247 -15.76 -4.86 -6.74
C ILE A 247 -16.21 -6.03 -7.61
N ILE A 248 -15.49 -7.14 -7.50
CA ILE A 248 -15.82 -8.41 -8.15
C ILE A 248 -16.01 -9.48 -7.07
N SER A 249 -17.22 -10.00 -6.94
CA SER A 249 -17.54 -11.08 -6.00
C SER A 249 -17.49 -12.42 -6.74
N CYS A 250 -16.76 -13.40 -6.22
CA CYS A 250 -16.50 -14.69 -6.86
C CYS A 250 -16.38 -15.81 -5.83
N LYS A 251 -16.60 -17.08 -6.22
CA LYS A 251 -16.40 -18.19 -5.27
C LYS A 251 -14.96 -18.71 -5.26
N ASN A 252 -14.30 -18.68 -6.42
CA ASN A 252 -12.94 -19.17 -6.57
C ASN A 252 -12.03 -18.06 -7.08
N LEU A 253 -10.87 -17.95 -6.43
CA LEU A 253 -9.82 -17.02 -6.78
C LEU A 253 -8.50 -17.75 -6.78
N LYS A 254 -7.80 -17.67 -7.91
CA LYS A 254 -6.45 -18.18 -8.07
C LYS A 254 -5.52 -17.09 -8.55
N MET A 255 -4.28 -17.14 -8.10
CA MET A 255 -3.24 -16.18 -8.44
C MET A 255 -2.02 -16.91 -8.99
N ILE A 256 -1.40 -16.34 -10.02
CA ILE A 256 -0.12 -16.82 -10.55
C ILE A 256 0.81 -15.62 -10.71
N VAL A 257 2.07 -15.80 -10.34
CA VAL A 257 3.12 -14.82 -10.57
C VAL A 257 4.10 -15.34 -11.61
N SER A 258 4.41 -14.51 -12.58
CA SER A 258 5.47 -14.72 -13.55
C SER A 258 6.42 -13.53 -13.60
N ILE A 259 7.54 -13.71 -14.29
CA ILE A 259 8.56 -12.68 -14.52
C ILE A 259 8.46 -12.25 -15.98
N ASP A 260 8.43 -10.94 -16.23
CA ASP A 260 8.75 -10.37 -17.53
C ASP A 260 10.27 -10.29 -17.67
N GLU A 261 10.86 -11.24 -18.40
CA GLU A 261 12.33 -11.33 -18.53
C GLU A 261 12.90 -10.17 -19.36
N GLU A 262 12.11 -9.53 -20.22
CA GLU A 262 12.57 -8.38 -20.99
C GLU A 262 12.67 -7.15 -20.09
N GLU A 263 11.62 -6.87 -19.32
CA GLU A 263 11.60 -5.76 -18.36
C GLU A 263 12.66 -5.95 -17.28
N LYS A 264 12.80 -7.17 -16.75
CA LYS A 264 13.88 -7.52 -15.80
C LYS A 264 15.27 -7.25 -16.38
N ARG A 265 15.52 -7.66 -17.63
CA ARG A 265 16.80 -7.40 -18.31
C ARG A 265 17.05 -5.89 -18.44
N GLN A 266 16.04 -5.11 -18.83
CA GLN A 266 16.16 -3.67 -18.96
C GLN A 266 16.44 -2.98 -17.63
N GLU A 267 15.81 -3.41 -16.54
CA GLU A 267 16.10 -2.93 -15.19
C GLU A 267 17.54 -3.26 -14.76
N GLU A 268 17.97 -4.51 -14.97
CA GLU A 268 19.33 -4.95 -14.66
C GLU A 268 20.39 -4.17 -15.46
N GLU A 269 20.15 -3.91 -16.74
CA GLU A 269 21.04 -3.10 -17.59
C GLU A 269 21.09 -1.63 -17.14
N SER A 270 19.94 -1.05 -16.81
CA SER A 270 19.83 0.32 -16.30
C SER A 270 20.56 0.47 -14.97
N PHE A 271 20.41 -0.50 -14.07
CA PHE A 271 21.15 -0.53 -12.80
C PHE A 271 22.66 -0.66 -13.00
N LYS A 272 23.10 -1.51 -13.94
CA LYS A 272 24.53 -1.62 -14.31
C LYS A 272 25.09 -0.31 -14.85
N LYS A 273 24.35 0.39 -15.71
CA LYS A 273 24.74 1.72 -16.23
C LYS A 273 24.85 2.74 -15.12
N PHE A 274 23.86 2.81 -14.23
CA PHE A 274 23.87 3.68 -13.06
C PHE A 274 25.09 3.42 -12.15
N LEU A 275 25.39 2.15 -11.85
CA LEU A 275 26.57 1.80 -11.07
C LEU A 275 27.87 2.22 -11.76
N ALA A 276 27.97 2.04 -13.07
CA ALA A 276 29.13 2.46 -13.84
C ALA A 276 29.31 3.99 -13.86
N GLU A 277 28.22 4.76 -13.94
CA GLU A 277 28.25 6.22 -13.82
C GLU A 277 28.68 6.68 -12.44
N CYS A 278 28.15 6.06 -11.38
CA CYS A 278 28.57 6.33 -10.00
C CYS A 278 30.07 6.07 -9.77
N GLN A 279 30.64 5.09 -10.47
CA GLN A 279 32.06 4.77 -10.40
C GLN A 279 32.95 5.72 -11.22
N LYS A 280 32.43 6.28 -12.33
CA LYS A 280 33.17 7.22 -13.19
C LYS A 280 33.21 8.64 -12.62
N ASN A 281 32.17 9.05 -11.89
CA ASN A 281 32.14 10.29 -11.12
C ASN A 281 32.08 9.96 -9.63
N PRO A 282 33.21 9.58 -8.99
CA PRO A 282 33.25 9.48 -7.54
C PRO A 282 32.98 10.87 -6.99
N PHE A 283 31.78 11.07 -6.44
CA PHE A 283 31.48 12.28 -5.69
C PHE A 283 32.58 12.47 -4.64
N SER A 284 33.42 13.48 -4.80
CA SER A 284 34.35 13.84 -3.74
C SER A 284 33.52 14.47 -2.63
N LEU A 285 33.54 13.89 -1.42
CA LEU A 285 32.95 14.54 -0.24
C LEU A 285 33.49 15.97 -0.01
N ALA A 286 34.67 16.29 -0.59
CA ALA A 286 35.32 17.58 -0.47
C ALA A 286 34.65 18.71 -1.29
N SER A 287 34.02 18.42 -2.44
CA SER A 287 33.36 19.45 -3.26
C SER A 287 32.02 19.91 -2.69
N TRP A 288 31.34 19.03 -1.93
CA TRP A 288 30.04 19.34 -1.34
C TRP A 288 30.14 20.24 -0.10
N ASN A 289 31.14 20.01 0.76
CA ASN A 289 31.37 20.83 1.95
C ASN A 289 31.86 22.27 1.67
N ASN A 290 32.31 22.56 0.45
CA ASN A 290 32.75 23.91 0.05
C ASN A 290 31.67 24.72 -0.68
N SER A 291 30.47 24.15 -0.87
CA SER A 291 29.35 24.78 -1.57
C SER A 291 28.14 25.06 -0.66
N ILE A 292 28.28 24.79 0.65
CA ILE A 292 27.31 25.12 1.72
C ILE A 292 27.93 26.22 2.59
#